data_AF-G3ABK6-F1
#
_entry.id   AF-G3ABK6-F1
#
_cell.length_a   1.000
_cell.length_b   1.000
_cell.length_c   1.000
_cell.angle_alpha   90.00
_cell.angle_beta   90.00
_cell.angle_gamma   90.00
#
_symmetry.space_group_name_H-M   'P 1'
#
loop_
_entity.id
_entity.type
_entity.pdbx_description
1 polymer ?
#
loop_
_entity_poly.entity_id
_entity_poly.type
_entity_poly.pdbx_seq_one_letter_code
_entity_poly.pdbx_strand_id
1 'polypeptide(L)'
;MTVSVAGKLIPLPQALSEVGRLALAFIDGGIEWLDWAATAPMARYDFTDETELIATVQQGLHASRLALLPRLGLMVSPVKLMTLGLADLGTLARAEGGDDSAVVAAQVRRILADHSLATREDLAAGASFLAQLGAGSAPLFQALGFDDSVALAGLMHLPQGAQQPALRQEAASFAVQHARTVPEFCDYYQFYLDRAEQLGSSAATPGQREAAATAAMEALLPVLFGALDCPQVQGLASPSQVALTVRNWLARGRVVGFARLSRGAQQIVRHTAYKGETGEAARRIVDLYLQAAQSFLAAHQADHGLMGQDGATCLFPVEAAQLHAELQMSSNGVISLNDFGTRPASPAATVPAVTEGPSMEQENAL
;
A
#
# COMPACT_ATOMS: atom_id res chain seq x y z
N MET A 1 -27.97 9.98 -28.09
CA MET A 1 -26.50 9.89 -28.11
C MET A 1 -26.04 10.28 -26.73
N THR A 2 -25.69 9.31 -25.90
CA THR A 2 -25.85 9.51 -24.45
C THR A 2 -24.68 9.02 -23.62
N VAL A 3 -23.76 8.22 -24.15
CA VAL A 3 -22.48 7.93 -23.50
C VAL A 3 -21.33 8.12 -24.49
N SER A 4 -20.38 8.98 -24.16
CA SER A 4 -19.09 9.10 -24.83
C SER A 4 -17.93 8.89 -23.86
N VAL A 5 -16.88 8.23 -24.34
CA VAL A 5 -15.64 7.95 -23.61
C VAL A 5 -14.46 8.35 -24.49
N ALA A 6 -13.61 9.26 -24.03
CA ALA A 6 -12.51 9.83 -24.81
C ALA A 6 -12.97 10.37 -26.18
N GLY A 7 -14.17 10.96 -26.23
CA GLY A 7 -14.81 11.44 -27.47
C GLY A 7 -15.34 10.36 -28.42
N LYS A 8 -15.22 9.07 -28.07
CA LYS A 8 -15.81 7.95 -28.83
C LYS A 8 -17.17 7.58 -28.25
N LEU A 9 -18.12 7.27 -29.13
CA LEU A 9 -19.46 6.85 -28.71
C LEU A 9 -19.45 5.39 -28.27
N ILE A 10 -20.11 5.11 -27.15
CA ILE A 10 -20.27 3.76 -26.61
C ILE A 10 -21.76 3.39 -26.76
N PRO A 11 -22.15 2.75 -27.89
CA PRO A 11 -23.54 2.35 -28.09
C PRO A 11 -23.92 1.08 -27.33
N LEU A 12 -22.92 0.25 -26.98
CA LEU A 12 -23.08 -1.07 -26.36
C LEU A 12 -21.84 -1.39 -25.50
N PRO A 13 -21.95 -2.27 -24.49
CA PRO A 13 -20.82 -2.67 -23.65
C PRO A 13 -19.63 -3.28 -24.43
N GLN A 14 -19.85 -3.89 -25.59
CA GLN A 14 -18.77 -4.45 -26.41
C GLN A 14 -17.89 -3.39 -27.08
N ALA A 15 -18.30 -2.11 -27.06
CA ALA A 15 -17.48 -1.01 -27.54
C ALA A 15 -16.41 -0.57 -26.53
N LEU A 16 -16.50 -1.01 -25.27
CA LEU A 16 -15.44 -0.86 -24.28
C LEU A 16 -14.31 -1.86 -24.52
N SER A 17 -13.12 -1.54 -24.00
CA SER A 17 -12.04 -2.51 -23.89
C SER A 17 -12.48 -3.75 -23.10
N GLU A 18 -11.81 -4.88 -23.34
CA GLU A 18 -12.14 -6.12 -22.64
C GLU A 18 -11.91 -6.01 -21.12
N VAL A 19 -10.84 -5.32 -20.72
CA VAL A 19 -10.55 -4.97 -19.33
C VAL A 19 -11.68 -4.10 -18.75
N GLY A 20 -12.08 -3.05 -19.48
CA GLY A 20 -13.18 -2.16 -19.10
C GLY A 20 -14.51 -2.88 -18.91
N ARG A 21 -14.84 -3.80 -19.82
CA ARG A 21 -16.04 -4.61 -19.73
C ARG A 21 -16.03 -5.57 -18.54
N LEU A 22 -14.90 -6.23 -18.27
CA LEU A 22 -14.78 -7.13 -17.11
C LEU A 22 -14.84 -6.35 -15.80
N ALA A 23 -14.13 -5.22 -15.70
CA ALA A 23 -14.19 -4.35 -14.52
C ALA A 23 -15.60 -3.81 -14.26
N LEU A 24 -16.33 -3.42 -15.32
CA LEU A 24 -17.72 -3.00 -15.23
C LEU A 24 -18.65 -4.14 -14.78
N ALA A 25 -18.39 -5.38 -15.21
CA ALA A 25 -19.17 -6.55 -14.80
C ALA A 25 -19.00 -6.94 -13.32
N PHE A 26 -17.94 -6.47 -12.66
CA PHE A 26 -17.79 -6.61 -11.20
C PHE A 26 -18.59 -5.57 -10.39
N ILE A 27 -19.14 -4.55 -11.05
CA ILE A 27 -20.04 -3.59 -10.42
C ILE A 27 -21.45 -4.17 -10.48
N ASP A 28 -22.08 -4.35 -9.33
CA ASP A 28 -23.49 -4.75 -9.26
C ASP A 28 -24.38 -3.71 -9.97
N GLY A 29 -25.08 -4.11 -11.02
CA GLY A 29 -25.86 -3.21 -11.89
C GLY A 29 -25.04 -2.41 -12.93
N GLY A 30 -23.74 -2.64 -13.05
CA GLY A 30 -22.85 -1.86 -13.91
C GLY A 30 -23.15 -2.00 -15.41
N ILE A 31 -23.43 -3.23 -15.86
CA ILE A 31 -23.77 -3.52 -17.26
C ILE A 31 -25.17 -2.96 -17.58
N GLU A 32 -26.13 -3.17 -16.69
CA GLU A 32 -27.50 -2.68 -16.81
C GLU A 32 -27.55 -1.15 -16.86
N TRP A 33 -26.71 -0.48 -16.06
CA TRP A 33 -26.58 0.96 -16.10
C TRP A 33 -26.05 1.44 -17.45
N LEU A 34 -25.04 0.77 -18.03
CA LEU A 34 -24.48 1.16 -19.33
C LEU A 34 -25.49 0.95 -20.46
N ASP A 35 -26.23 -0.16 -20.45
CA ASP A 35 -27.29 -0.44 -21.43
C ASP A 35 -28.42 0.60 -21.35
N TRP A 36 -28.82 0.97 -20.13
CA TRP A 36 -29.78 2.06 -19.92
C TRP A 36 -29.23 3.40 -20.41
N ALA A 37 -28.01 3.77 -20.02
CA ALA A 37 -27.40 5.06 -20.35
C ALA A 37 -27.20 5.20 -21.87
N ALA A 38 -26.83 4.13 -22.57
CA ALA A 38 -26.64 4.13 -24.02
C ALA A 38 -27.96 4.33 -24.80
N THR A 39 -29.11 3.97 -24.21
CA THR A 39 -30.42 4.02 -24.87
C THR A 39 -31.31 5.16 -24.37
N ALA A 40 -31.02 5.73 -23.20
CA ALA A 40 -31.78 6.84 -22.62
C ALA A 40 -31.72 8.08 -23.53
N PRO A 41 -32.83 8.66 -24.01
CA PRO A 41 -32.78 9.74 -25.00
C PRO A 41 -32.39 11.12 -24.44
N MET A 42 -32.46 11.33 -23.13
CA MET A 42 -32.32 12.65 -22.48
C MET A 42 -31.04 12.84 -21.66
N ALA A 43 -30.25 11.78 -21.41
CA ALA A 43 -29.11 11.84 -20.49
C ALA A 43 -27.78 11.82 -21.25
N ARG A 44 -26.99 12.90 -21.23
CA ARG A 44 -25.67 12.91 -21.90
C ARG A 44 -24.56 12.76 -20.87
N TYR A 45 -23.87 11.64 -20.93
CA TYR A 45 -22.67 11.32 -20.17
C TYR A 45 -21.45 11.42 -21.08
N ASP A 46 -20.44 12.15 -20.62
CA ASP A 46 -19.16 12.28 -21.30
C ASP A 46 -18.05 12.02 -20.29
N PHE A 47 -17.17 11.10 -20.64
CA PHE A 47 -16.07 10.64 -19.80
C PHE A 47 -14.75 10.81 -20.54
N THR A 48 -13.71 11.21 -19.82
CA THR A 48 -12.36 11.41 -20.35
C THR A 48 -11.76 10.08 -20.81
N ASP A 49 -11.99 9.00 -20.07
CA ASP A 49 -11.56 7.64 -20.37
C ASP A 49 -12.45 6.57 -19.71
N GLU A 50 -12.14 5.29 -19.95
CA GLU A 50 -12.90 4.16 -19.38
C GLU A 50 -12.77 4.07 -17.85
N THR A 51 -11.66 4.55 -17.28
CA THR A 51 -11.43 4.57 -15.83
C THR A 51 -12.39 5.54 -15.15
N GLU A 52 -12.57 6.74 -15.71
CA GLU A 52 -13.54 7.73 -15.21
C GLU A 52 -14.98 7.23 -15.33
N LEU A 53 -15.33 6.56 -16.44
CA LEU A 53 -16.63 5.92 -16.61
C LEU A 53 -16.89 4.92 -15.49
N ILE A 54 -15.97 3.98 -15.29
CA ILE A 54 -16.12 2.89 -14.32
C ILE A 54 -16.20 3.43 -12.88
N ALA A 55 -15.35 4.40 -12.53
CA ALA A 55 -15.38 5.05 -11.24
C ALA A 55 -16.73 5.75 -10.98
N THR A 56 -17.25 6.45 -11.99
CA THR A 56 -18.51 7.20 -11.91
C THR A 56 -19.71 6.27 -11.79
N VAL A 57 -19.72 5.15 -12.53
CA VAL A 57 -20.79 4.15 -12.45
C VAL A 57 -20.86 3.55 -11.04
N GLN A 58 -19.73 3.12 -10.49
CA GLN A 58 -19.66 2.58 -9.14
C GLN A 58 -20.13 3.60 -8.08
N GLN A 59 -19.62 4.83 -8.17
CA GLN A 59 -19.99 5.91 -7.25
C GLN A 59 -21.47 6.31 -7.39
N GLY A 60 -22.01 6.30 -8.61
CA GLY A 60 -23.39 6.70 -8.89
C GLY A 60 -24.42 5.67 -8.47
N LEU A 61 -24.13 4.37 -8.66
CA LEU A 61 -25.02 3.28 -8.28
C LEU A 61 -25.02 3.02 -6.78
N HIS A 62 -23.84 3.07 -6.15
CA HIS A 62 -23.65 2.55 -4.79
C HIS A 62 -23.21 3.59 -3.76
N ALA A 63 -23.00 4.85 -4.17
CA ALA A 63 -22.46 5.91 -3.33
C ALA A 63 -21.11 5.55 -2.65
N SER A 64 -20.37 4.61 -3.23
CA SER A 64 -19.10 4.08 -2.73
C SER A 64 -18.11 3.98 -3.89
N ARG A 65 -16.81 4.10 -3.60
CA ARG A 65 -15.73 3.85 -4.57
C ARG A 65 -15.33 2.39 -4.70
N LEU A 66 -15.75 1.57 -3.74
CA LEU A 66 -15.41 0.15 -3.63
C LEU A 66 -16.58 -0.71 -4.08
N ALA A 67 -16.29 -1.68 -4.94
CA ALA A 67 -17.19 -2.78 -5.26
C ALA A 67 -16.90 -3.96 -4.33
N LEU A 68 -17.94 -4.69 -3.95
CA LEU A 68 -17.83 -5.95 -3.22
C LEU A 68 -17.89 -7.10 -4.24
N LEU A 69 -16.93 -8.01 -4.16
CA LEU A 69 -16.93 -9.31 -4.84
C LEU A 69 -17.25 -10.37 -3.77
N PRO A 70 -18.53 -10.77 -3.62
CA PRO A 70 -19.00 -11.52 -2.46
C PRO A 70 -18.33 -12.88 -2.26
N ARG A 71 -18.12 -13.67 -3.31
CA ARG A 71 -17.54 -15.03 -3.18
C ARG A 71 -16.08 -14.98 -2.83
N LEU A 72 -15.36 -14.02 -3.40
CA LEU A 72 -13.96 -13.76 -3.06
C LEU A 72 -13.79 -13.08 -1.70
N GLY A 73 -14.87 -12.54 -1.12
CA GLY A 73 -14.81 -11.75 0.11
C GLY A 73 -13.93 -10.51 -0.06
N LEU A 74 -13.88 -9.95 -1.27
CA LEU A 74 -12.95 -8.88 -1.64
C LEU A 74 -13.70 -7.56 -1.85
N MET A 75 -13.30 -6.51 -1.13
CA MET A 75 -13.73 -5.14 -1.42
C MET A 75 -12.63 -4.43 -2.19
N VAL A 76 -12.89 -4.00 -3.42
CA VAL A 76 -11.85 -3.41 -4.27
C VAL A 76 -12.45 -2.32 -5.15
N SER A 77 -11.70 -1.26 -5.40
CA SER A 77 -12.13 -0.26 -6.37
C SER A 77 -12.12 -0.86 -7.78
N PRO A 78 -13.20 -0.67 -8.57
CA PRO A 78 -13.18 -1.03 -9.99
C PRO A 78 -12.05 -0.34 -10.78
N VAL A 79 -11.57 0.82 -10.31
CA VAL A 79 -10.37 1.48 -10.87
C VAL A 79 -9.12 0.63 -10.66
N LYS A 80 -8.95 0.01 -9.48
CA LYS A 80 -7.84 -0.94 -9.25
C LYS A 80 -7.96 -2.15 -10.16
N LEU A 81 -9.17 -2.68 -10.37
CA LEU A 81 -9.40 -3.79 -11.30
C LEU A 81 -8.93 -3.48 -12.72
N MET A 82 -9.11 -2.23 -13.19
CA MET A 82 -8.60 -1.78 -14.50
C MET A 82 -7.07 -1.83 -14.64
N THR A 83 -6.34 -1.90 -13.53
CA THR A 83 -4.87 -2.01 -13.54
C THR A 83 -4.37 -3.46 -13.58
N LEU A 84 -5.25 -4.43 -13.39
CA LEU A 84 -4.91 -5.84 -13.42
C LEU A 84 -4.78 -6.34 -14.86
N GLY A 85 -3.96 -7.38 -15.06
CA GLY A 85 -3.87 -8.05 -16.35
C GLY A 85 -5.20 -8.73 -16.72
N LEU A 86 -5.50 -8.81 -18.02
CA LEU A 86 -6.73 -9.45 -18.51
C LEU A 86 -6.88 -10.90 -18.03
N ALA A 87 -5.77 -11.65 -17.98
CA ALA A 87 -5.76 -13.02 -17.47
C ALA A 87 -6.12 -13.11 -15.98
N ASP A 88 -5.64 -12.15 -15.18
CA ASP A 88 -5.92 -12.08 -13.75
C ASP A 88 -7.41 -11.73 -13.54
N LEU A 89 -7.93 -10.73 -14.26
CA LEU A 89 -9.35 -10.38 -14.21
C LEU A 89 -10.27 -11.52 -14.63
N GLY A 90 -9.92 -12.25 -15.69
CA GLY A 90 -10.67 -13.43 -16.13
C GLY A 90 -10.67 -14.53 -15.07
N THR A 91 -9.57 -14.71 -14.34
CA THR A 91 -9.47 -15.67 -13.24
C THR A 91 -10.35 -15.25 -12.05
N LEU A 92 -10.30 -13.96 -11.67
CA LEU A 92 -11.17 -13.41 -10.63
C LEU A 92 -12.66 -13.54 -11.01
N ALA A 93 -13.01 -13.30 -12.27
CA ALA A 93 -14.38 -13.39 -12.76
C ALA A 93 -14.90 -14.84 -12.73
N ARG A 94 -14.06 -15.83 -13.04
CA ARG A 94 -14.41 -17.24 -12.91
C ARG A 94 -14.67 -17.65 -11.46
N ALA A 95 -13.79 -17.23 -10.55
CA ALA A 95 -13.94 -17.51 -9.12
C ALA A 95 -15.22 -16.86 -8.57
N GLU A 96 -15.48 -15.59 -8.92
CA GLU A 96 -16.70 -14.87 -8.51
C GLU A 96 -17.97 -15.45 -9.17
N GLY A 97 -17.83 -16.05 -10.35
CA GLY A 97 -18.88 -16.83 -11.02
C GLY A 97 -19.19 -18.19 -10.38
N GLY A 98 -18.38 -18.66 -9.41
CA GLY A 98 -18.59 -19.91 -8.68
C GLY A 98 -17.72 -21.08 -9.13
N ASP A 99 -16.60 -20.84 -9.82
CA ASP A 99 -15.60 -21.89 -10.10
C ASP A 99 -14.70 -22.13 -8.87
N ASP A 100 -15.07 -23.14 -8.07
CA ASP A 100 -14.37 -23.52 -6.85
C ASP A 100 -13.21 -24.52 -7.09
N SER A 101 -12.73 -24.66 -8.33
CA SER A 101 -11.64 -25.59 -8.62
C SER A 101 -10.35 -25.19 -7.90
N ALA A 102 -9.60 -26.19 -7.41
CA ALA A 102 -8.36 -25.96 -6.67
C ALA A 102 -7.30 -25.15 -7.45
N VAL A 103 -7.32 -25.26 -8.79
CA VAL A 103 -6.44 -24.50 -9.69
C VAL A 103 -6.81 -23.01 -9.66
N VAL A 104 -8.10 -22.68 -9.82
CA VAL A 104 -8.58 -21.30 -9.77
C VAL A 104 -8.34 -20.70 -8.39
N ALA A 105 -8.61 -21.44 -7.31
CA ALA A 105 -8.33 -20.99 -5.95
C ALA A 105 -6.83 -20.70 -5.69
N ALA A 106 -5.92 -21.51 -6.26
CA ALA A 106 -4.48 -21.26 -6.17
C ALA A 106 -4.07 -20.02 -6.98
N GLN A 107 -4.64 -19.82 -8.17
CA GLN A 107 -4.38 -18.64 -8.99
C GLN A 107 -4.91 -17.36 -8.34
N VAL A 108 -6.12 -17.39 -7.77
CA VAL A 108 -6.69 -16.27 -7.00
C VAL A 108 -5.76 -15.87 -5.87
N ARG A 109 -5.30 -16.82 -5.03
CA ARG A 109 -4.37 -16.52 -3.94
C ARG A 109 -3.08 -15.86 -4.43
N ARG A 110 -2.55 -16.32 -5.57
CA ARG A 110 -1.39 -15.68 -6.20
C ARG A 110 -1.71 -14.25 -6.65
N ILE A 111 -2.83 -14.03 -7.34
CA ILE A 111 -3.25 -12.69 -7.80
C ILE A 111 -3.39 -11.74 -6.60
N LEU A 112 -4.04 -12.19 -5.52
CA LEU A 112 -4.20 -11.39 -4.31
C LEU A 112 -2.84 -11.00 -3.72
N ALA A 113 -1.88 -11.92 -3.66
CA ALA A 113 -0.53 -11.65 -3.17
C ALA A 113 0.27 -10.72 -4.10
N ASP A 114 0.28 -11.00 -5.40
CA ASP A 114 1.03 -10.24 -6.41
C ASP A 114 0.55 -8.78 -6.50
N HIS A 115 -0.74 -8.54 -6.24
CA HIS A 115 -1.36 -7.21 -6.29
C HIS A 115 -1.67 -6.59 -4.93
N SER A 116 -1.20 -7.21 -3.83
CA SER A 116 -1.41 -6.78 -2.43
C SER A 116 -2.89 -6.49 -2.10
N LEU A 117 -3.78 -7.38 -2.51
CA LEU A 117 -5.22 -7.28 -2.26
C LEU A 117 -5.59 -8.04 -0.99
N ALA A 118 -6.11 -7.34 0.00
CA ALA A 118 -6.58 -7.89 1.26
C ALA A 118 -8.04 -8.35 1.16
N THR A 119 -8.30 -9.60 1.50
CA THR A 119 -9.65 -10.16 1.61
C THR A 119 -10.28 -9.77 2.95
N ARG A 120 -11.58 -10.05 3.11
CA ARG A 120 -12.29 -9.94 4.38
C ARG A 120 -11.57 -10.67 5.52
N GLU A 121 -10.99 -11.84 5.26
CA GLU A 121 -10.28 -12.61 6.28
C GLU A 121 -9.01 -11.87 6.73
N ASP A 122 -8.26 -11.30 5.79
CA ASP A 122 -7.05 -10.52 6.08
C ASP A 122 -7.38 -9.26 6.88
N LEU A 123 -8.44 -8.53 6.50
CA LEU A 123 -8.89 -7.35 7.22
C LEU A 123 -9.37 -7.69 8.65
N ALA A 124 -10.09 -8.81 8.82
CA ALA A 124 -10.52 -9.29 10.12
C ALA A 124 -9.34 -9.79 10.99
N ALA A 125 -8.30 -10.34 10.36
CA ALA A 125 -7.07 -10.72 11.02
C ALA A 125 -6.34 -9.49 11.59
N GLY A 126 -6.32 -8.37 10.87
CA GLY A 126 -5.77 -7.10 11.35
C GLY A 126 -6.45 -6.59 12.63
N ALA A 127 -7.79 -6.65 12.68
CA ALA A 127 -8.53 -6.30 13.90
C ALA A 127 -8.24 -7.27 15.06
N SER A 128 -8.13 -8.56 14.77
CA SER A 128 -7.77 -9.59 15.76
C SER A 128 -6.34 -9.39 16.29
N PHE A 129 -5.41 -8.96 15.44
CA PHE A 129 -4.04 -8.64 15.81
C PHE A 129 -3.97 -7.47 16.79
N LEU A 130 -4.77 -6.40 16.60
CA LEU A 130 -4.86 -5.31 17.59
C LEU A 130 -5.31 -5.79 18.96
N ALA A 131 -6.24 -6.75 19.04
CA ALA A 131 -6.65 -7.34 20.31
C ALA A 131 -5.52 -8.13 20.97
N GLN A 132 -4.74 -8.90 20.19
CA GLN A 132 -3.56 -9.63 20.70
C GLN A 132 -2.46 -8.69 21.23
N LEU A 133 -2.32 -7.51 20.62
CA LEU A 133 -1.41 -6.46 21.06
C LEU A 133 -1.91 -5.71 22.31
N GLY A 134 -3.13 -5.95 22.77
CA GLY A 134 -3.74 -5.21 23.87
C GLY A 134 -4.18 -3.79 23.51
N ALA A 135 -4.22 -3.46 22.21
CA ALA A 135 -4.56 -2.12 21.71
C ALA A 135 -6.01 -2.02 21.19
N GLY A 136 -6.73 -3.14 21.08
CA GLY A 136 -8.06 -3.20 20.45
C GLY A 136 -9.15 -2.33 21.10
N SER A 137 -8.99 -1.93 22.36
CA SER A 137 -9.94 -1.03 23.05
C SER A 137 -9.58 0.45 22.98
N ALA A 138 -8.50 0.81 22.27
CA ALA A 138 -8.09 2.20 22.15
C ALA A 138 -9.14 3.02 21.35
N PRO A 139 -9.54 4.22 21.81
CA PRO A 139 -10.50 5.07 21.09
C PRO A 139 -10.09 5.39 19.66
N LEU A 140 -8.79 5.32 19.35
CA LEU A 140 -8.23 5.48 18.01
C LEU A 140 -8.90 4.57 16.97
N PHE A 141 -9.32 3.37 17.38
CA PHE A 141 -9.88 2.35 16.49
C PHE A 141 -11.42 2.30 16.52
N GLN A 142 -12.07 3.30 17.11
CA GLN A 142 -13.53 3.30 17.25
C GLN A 142 -14.30 3.35 15.92
N ALA A 143 -13.67 3.87 14.86
CA ALA A 143 -14.27 4.03 13.54
C ALA A 143 -13.23 3.72 12.46
N LEU A 144 -12.90 2.45 12.29
CA LEU A 144 -11.97 2.00 11.25
C LEU A 144 -12.59 2.17 9.86
N GLY A 145 -11.94 2.97 9.02
CA GLY A 145 -12.21 2.99 7.59
C GLY A 145 -11.65 1.75 6.88
N PHE A 146 -11.92 1.68 5.57
CA PHE A 146 -11.34 0.64 4.72
C PHE A 146 -9.81 0.75 4.66
N ASP A 147 -9.28 1.94 4.36
CA ASP A 147 -7.83 2.17 4.25
C ASP A 147 -7.10 1.92 5.57
N ASP A 148 -7.73 2.24 6.70
CA ASP A 148 -7.22 1.93 8.04
C ASP A 148 -7.11 0.43 8.27
N SER A 149 -8.11 -0.33 7.84
CA SER A 149 -8.14 -1.79 7.95
C SER A 149 -7.07 -2.44 7.07
N VAL A 150 -6.86 -1.92 5.86
CA VAL A 150 -5.79 -2.37 4.96
C VAL A 150 -4.41 -2.06 5.57
N ALA A 151 -4.22 -0.86 6.13
CA ALA A 151 -2.96 -0.49 6.79
C ALA A 151 -2.64 -1.44 7.97
N LEU A 152 -3.64 -1.78 8.78
CA LEU A 152 -3.50 -2.72 9.90
C LEU A 152 -3.19 -4.15 9.43
N ALA A 153 -3.84 -4.62 8.37
CA ALA A 153 -3.53 -5.92 7.77
C ALA A 153 -2.08 -5.95 7.25
N GLY A 154 -1.63 -4.88 6.58
CA GLY A 154 -0.24 -4.75 6.13
C GLY A 154 0.79 -4.83 7.26
N LEU A 155 0.47 -4.29 8.44
CA LEU A 155 1.34 -4.34 9.62
C LEU A 155 1.65 -5.77 10.08
N MET A 156 0.74 -6.72 9.86
CA MET A 156 0.93 -8.14 10.21
C MET A 156 1.96 -8.84 9.35
N HIS A 157 2.11 -8.40 8.09
CA HIS A 157 2.97 -9.06 7.10
C HIS A 157 4.42 -8.54 7.09
N LEU A 158 4.71 -7.51 7.88
CA LEU A 158 6.08 -7.02 8.01
C LEU A 158 6.96 -8.07 8.69
N PRO A 159 8.25 -8.17 8.32
CA PRO A 159 9.17 -9.10 8.95
C PRO A 159 9.41 -8.73 10.42
N GLN A 160 8.59 -9.29 11.33
CA GLN A 160 8.67 -9.08 12.78
C GLN A 160 9.74 -9.98 13.43
N GLY A 161 10.87 -10.19 12.72
CA GLY A 161 11.81 -11.31 12.91
C GLY A 161 12.11 -11.63 14.37
N ALA A 162 11.84 -12.85 14.83
CA ALA A 162 12.11 -13.35 16.20
C ALA A 162 11.77 -12.39 17.37
N GLN A 163 10.92 -11.38 17.16
CA GLN A 163 10.64 -10.38 18.19
C GLN A 163 9.69 -10.96 19.23
N GLN A 164 10.07 -10.81 20.50
CA GLN A 164 9.31 -11.33 21.62
C GLN A 164 7.90 -10.70 21.67
N PRO A 165 6.84 -11.48 21.98
CA PRO A 165 5.48 -10.95 22.09
C PRO A 165 5.35 -9.72 23.02
N ALA A 166 6.15 -9.68 24.09
CA ALA A 166 6.20 -8.54 25.01
C ALA A 166 6.63 -7.24 24.33
N LEU A 167 7.65 -7.29 23.47
CA LEU A 167 8.14 -6.11 22.74
C LEU A 167 7.06 -5.54 21.80
N ARG A 168 6.25 -6.41 21.20
CA ARG A 168 5.14 -6.00 20.33
C ARG A 168 4.04 -5.30 21.12
N GLN A 169 3.73 -5.76 22.33
CA GLN A 169 2.77 -5.10 23.21
C GLN A 169 3.29 -3.75 23.71
N GLU A 170 4.58 -3.65 24.04
CA GLU A 170 5.25 -2.38 24.37
C GLU A 170 5.13 -1.38 23.21
N ALA A 171 5.48 -1.80 21.99
CA ALA A 171 5.36 -0.97 20.78
C ALA A 171 3.93 -0.51 20.51
N ALA A 172 2.95 -1.39 20.70
CA ALA A 172 1.54 -1.06 20.54
C ALA A 172 1.05 -0.06 21.61
N SER A 173 1.46 -0.24 22.86
CA SER A 173 1.14 0.70 23.94
C SER A 173 1.72 2.08 23.66
N PHE A 174 3.00 2.15 23.27
CA PHE A 174 3.65 3.39 22.87
C PHE A 174 2.91 4.06 21.70
N ALA A 175 2.59 3.31 20.65
CA ALA A 175 1.90 3.84 19.48
C ALA A 175 0.50 4.38 19.81
N VAL A 176 -0.27 3.72 20.68
CA VAL A 176 -1.59 4.19 21.14
C VAL A 176 -1.51 5.53 21.87
N GLN A 177 -0.45 5.77 22.65
CA GLN A 177 -0.30 7.02 23.41
C GLN A 177 -0.05 8.23 22.48
N HIS A 178 0.73 8.01 21.41
CA HIS A 178 1.22 9.10 20.55
C HIS A 178 0.42 9.30 19.27
N ALA A 179 -0.20 8.26 18.72
CA ALA A 179 -0.95 8.35 17.48
C ALA A 179 -2.28 9.11 17.64
N ARG A 180 -2.69 9.78 16.57
CA ARG A 180 -4.01 10.43 16.39
C ARG A 180 -4.77 9.85 15.21
N THR A 181 -4.12 9.08 14.35
CA THR A 181 -4.73 8.32 13.25
C THR A 181 -4.19 6.89 13.19
N VAL A 182 -4.91 5.96 12.55
CA VAL A 182 -4.46 4.57 12.41
C VAL A 182 -3.14 4.44 11.63
N PRO A 183 -2.90 5.21 10.55
CA PRO A 183 -1.60 5.20 9.89
C PRO A 183 -0.46 5.70 10.77
N GLU A 184 -0.69 6.68 11.65
CA GLU A 184 0.31 7.10 12.65
C GLU A 184 0.59 6.00 13.67
N PHE A 185 -0.42 5.24 14.10
CA PHE A 185 -0.21 4.08 14.97
C PHE A 185 0.70 3.06 14.31
N CYS A 186 0.49 2.75 13.03
CA CYS A 186 1.35 1.81 12.28
C CYS A 186 2.80 2.31 12.20
N ASP A 187 3.00 3.60 11.95
CA ASP A 187 4.33 4.21 11.89
C ASP A 187 5.02 4.22 13.26
N TYR A 188 4.33 4.63 14.34
CA TYR A 188 4.92 4.67 15.68
C TYR A 188 5.20 3.28 16.24
N TYR A 189 4.37 2.29 15.88
CA TYR A 189 4.61 0.89 16.19
C TYR A 189 5.94 0.43 15.57
N GLN A 190 6.14 0.68 14.27
CA GLN A 190 7.38 0.34 13.57
C GLN A 190 8.57 1.12 14.11
N PHE A 191 8.41 2.43 14.34
CA PHE A 191 9.43 3.30 14.92
C PHE A 191 9.96 2.77 16.27
N TYR A 192 9.06 2.31 17.15
CA TYR A 192 9.45 1.74 18.43
C TYR A 192 10.27 0.45 18.25
N LEU A 193 9.83 -0.43 17.33
CA LEU A 193 10.53 -1.68 17.05
C LEU A 193 11.92 -1.43 16.43
N ASP A 194 12.01 -0.54 15.44
CA ASP A 194 13.28 -0.13 14.80
C ASP A 194 14.23 0.45 15.86
N ARG A 195 13.71 1.28 16.79
CA ARG A 195 14.53 1.86 17.87
C ARG A 195 14.96 0.81 18.90
N ALA A 196 14.09 -0.13 19.25
CA ALA A 196 14.40 -1.22 20.16
C ALA A 196 15.47 -2.16 19.60
N GLU A 197 15.48 -2.38 18.28
CA GLU A 197 16.53 -3.15 17.60
C GLU A 197 17.89 -2.47 17.69
N GLN A 198 17.96 -1.15 17.45
CA GLN A 198 19.20 -0.36 17.57
C GLN A 198 19.82 -0.37 18.98
N LEU A 199 18.98 -0.45 20.01
CA LEU A 199 19.42 -0.52 21.41
C LEU A 199 19.84 -1.92 21.85
N GLY A 200 19.67 -2.93 20.99
CA GLY A 200 19.84 -4.34 21.33
C GLY A 200 18.64 -4.84 22.12
N SER A 201 17.67 -5.46 21.44
CA SER A 201 16.34 -5.80 21.98
C SER A 201 16.33 -6.64 23.25
N SER A 202 17.44 -7.32 23.60
CA SER A 202 17.58 -8.13 24.82
C SER A 202 18.41 -7.47 25.93
N ALA A 203 19.10 -6.37 25.67
CA ALA A 203 19.99 -5.71 26.62
C ALA A 203 19.32 -4.54 27.36
N ALA A 204 18.40 -3.84 26.69
CA ALA A 204 17.65 -2.73 27.29
C ALA A 204 16.41 -3.22 28.06
N THR A 205 16.02 -2.50 29.11
CA THR A 205 14.74 -2.73 29.81
C THR A 205 13.57 -2.07 29.05
N PRO A 206 12.30 -2.49 29.28
CA PRO A 206 11.13 -1.84 28.68
C PRO A 206 11.10 -0.32 28.87
N GLY A 207 11.34 0.15 30.10
CA GLY A 207 11.35 1.59 30.40
C GLY A 207 12.50 2.35 29.73
N GLN A 208 13.65 1.71 29.51
CA GLN A 208 14.75 2.32 28.75
C GLN A 208 14.40 2.45 27.27
N ARG A 209 13.75 1.44 26.68
CA ARG A 209 13.28 1.48 25.29
C ARG A 209 12.22 2.56 25.10
N GLU A 210 11.24 2.64 25.99
CA GLU A 210 10.20 3.68 25.97
C GLU A 210 10.81 5.08 26.09
N ALA A 211 11.66 5.33 27.09
CA ALA A 211 12.31 6.63 27.26
C ALA A 211 13.15 7.01 26.04
N ALA A 212 13.86 6.07 25.43
CA ALA A 212 14.66 6.32 24.24
C ALA A 212 13.79 6.59 22.99
N ALA A 213 12.65 5.91 22.84
CA ALA A 213 11.70 6.16 21.77
C ALA A 213 11.02 7.53 21.92
N THR A 214 10.59 7.89 23.13
CA THR A 214 10.01 9.20 23.44
C THR A 214 11.01 10.32 23.18
N ALA A 215 12.24 10.20 23.66
CA ALA A 215 13.29 11.20 23.43
C ALA A 215 13.61 11.37 21.93
N ALA A 216 13.66 10.26 21.18
CA ALA A 216 13.87 10.30 19.73
C ALA A 216 12.72 11.00 19.00
N MET A 217 11.48 10.72 19.40
CA MET A 217 10.29 11.37 18.85
C MET A 217 10.32 12.88 19.13
N GLU A 218 10.54 13.30 20.38
CA GLU A 218 10.60 14.71 20.76
C GLU A 218 11.72 15.47 20.04
N ALA A 219 12.83 14.80 19.75
CA ALA A 219 13.94 15.39 19.01
C ALA A 219 13.67 15.53 17.50
N LEU A 220 13.02 14.53 16.88
CA LEU A 220 12.85 14.46 15.42
C LEU A 220 11.61 15.21 14.92
N LEU A 221 10.47 15.13 15.62
CA LEU A 221 9.22 15.72 15.13
C LEU A 221 9.33 17.23 14.82
N PRO A 222 9.94 18.08 15.68
CA PRO A 222 10.04 19.52 15.40
C PRO A 222 10.87 19.86 14.16
N VAL A 223 11.86 19.01 13.85
CA VAL A 223 12.74 19.20 12.69
C VAL A 223 12.03 18.81 11.39
N LEU A 224 11.17 17.80 11.44
CA LEU A 224 10.50 17.22 10.28
C LEU A 224 9.36 18.09 9.72
N PHE A 225 8.93 19.16 10.40
CA PHE A 225 7.87 20.06 9.89
C PHE A 225 8.19 20.63 8.51
N GLY A 226 9.46 20.97 8.25
CA GLY A 226 9.89 21.45 6.93
C GLY A 226 9.80 20.40 5.82
N ALA A 227 9.71 19.12 6.19
CA ALA A 227 9.60 17.98 5.29
C ALA A 227 8.15 17.49 5.12
N LEU A 228 7.14 18.31 5.44
CA LEU A 228 5.74 18.00 5.13
C LEU A 228 5.27 18.60 3.79
N ASP A 229 5.98 19.60 3.26
CA ASP A 229 5.64 20.19 1.97
C ASP A 229 5.99 19.21 0.84
N CYS A 230 4.99 18.81 0.06
CA CYS A 230 5.08 17.75 -0.93
C CYS A 230 4.40 18.18 -2.24
N PRO A 231 4.91 17.75 -3.40
CA PRO A 231 4.26 18.02 -4.68
C PRO A 231 2.86 17.41 -4.73
N GLN A 232 1.98 18.03 -5.52
CA GLN A 232 0.59 17.59 -5.70
C GLN A 232 0.22 17.47 -7.18
N VAL A 233 -0.60 16.46 -7.48
CA VAL A 233 -1.22 16.22 -8.78
C VAL A 233 -2.74 16.17 -8.62
N GLN A 234 -3.47 16.42 -9.71
CA GLN A 234 -4.92 16.36 -9.72
C GLN A 234 -5.37 14.99 -10.26
N GLY A 235 -6.25 14.32 -9.53
CA GLY A 235 -6.80 13.02 -9.92
C GLY A 235 -5.76 11.89 -9.93
N LEU A 236 -6.05 10.85 -10.71
CA LEU A 236 -5.15 9.72 -10.89
C LEU A 236 -4.02 10.12 -11.86
N ALA A 237 -2.79 10.14 -11.38
CA ALA A 237 -1.63 10.46 -12.20
C ALA A 237 -0.93 9.19 -12.72
N SER A 238 -0.57 9.20 -14.00
CA SER A 238 0.31 8.17 -14.58
C SER A 238 1.72 8.24 -13.99
N PRO A 239 2.52 7.15 -14.04
CA PRO A 239 3.91 7.17 -13.60
C PRO A 239 4.73 8.29 -14.23
N SER A 240 4.51 8.57 -15.52
CA SER A 240 5.18 9.66 -16.23
C SER A 240 4.84 11.06 -15.69
N GLN A 241 3.57 11.29 -15.29
CA GLN A 241 3.14 12.54 -14.68
C GLN A 241 3.70 12.72 -13.27
N VAL A 242 3.75 11.65 -12.48
CA VAL A 242 4.40 11.65 -11.17
C VAL A 242 5.89 11.96 -11.30
N ALA A 243 6.60 11.26 -12.19
CA ALA A 243 8.02 11.52 -12.46
C ALA A 243 8.28 12.96 -12.92
N LEU A 244 7.45 13.50 -13.82
CA LEU A 244 7.55 14.89 -14.26
C LEU A 244 7.31 15.88 -13.12
N THR A 245 6.30 15.63 -12.28
CA THR A 245 5.94 16.50 -11.17
C THR A 245 7.05 16.54 -10.13
N VAL A 246 7.60 15.38 -9.77
CA VAL A 246 8.75 15.25 -8.85
C VAL A 246 9.98 15.97 -9.42
N ARG A 247 10.31 15.76 -10.70
CA ARG A 247 11.44 16.47 -11.34
C ARG A 247 11.27 17.98 -11.32
N ASN A 248 10.07 18.49 -11.63
CA ASN A 248 9.78 19.91 -11.61
C ASN A 248 9.83 20.50 -10.19
N TRP A 249 9.42 19.73 -9.19
CA TRP A 249 9.51 20.10 -7.78
C TRP A 249 10.98 20.22 -7.34
N LEU A 250 11.78 19.20 -7.64
CA LEU A 250 13.20 19.15 -7.33
C LEU A 250 13.99 20.25 -8.06
N ALA A 251 13.66 20.55 -9.32
CA ALA A 251 14.28 21.62 -10.10
C ALA A 251 14.05 23.02 -9.49
N ARG A 252 13.01 23.19 -8.65
CA ARG A 252 12.74 24.43 -7.90
C ARG A 252 13.51 24.49 -6.57
N GLY A 253 14.40 23.54 -6.30
CA GLY A 253 15.13 23.43 -5.05
C GLY A 253 14.27 22.98 -3.87
N ARG A 254 13.09 22.40 -4.13
CA ARG A 254 12.20 21.87 -3.10
C ARG A 254 12.47 20.39 -2.86
N VAL A 255 12.12 19.92 -1.67
CA VAL A 255 12.35 18.55 -1.20
C VAL A 255 11.03 17.78 -1.28
N VAL A 256 11.04 16.55 -1.77
CA VAL A 256 9.92 15.62 -1.59
C VAL A 256 9.98 15.07 -0.17
N GLY A 257 9.05 15.54 0.66
CA GLY A 257 8.95 15.21 2.07
C GLY A 257 8.17 13.93 2.36
N PHE A 258 7.61 13.83 3.56
CA PHE A 258 6.82 12.69 4.02
C PHE A 258 5.33 13.00 4.08
N ALA A 259 4.47 11.98 3.98
CA ALA A 259 3.03 12.15 4.12
C ALA A 259 2.62 12.67 5.51
N ARG A 260 3.42 12.37 6.53
CA ARG A 260 3.18 12.70 7.95
C ARG A 260 4.48 12.61 8.75
N LEU A 261 4.50 13.28 9.90
CA LEU A 261 5.69 13.38 10.75
C LEU A 261 6.13 12.02 11.31
N SER A 262 5.17 11.17 11.71
CA SER A 262 5.44 9.82 12.24
C SER A 262 6.21 8.97 11.23
N ARG A 263 5.85 9.05 9.95
CA ARG A 263 6.54 8.34 8.86
C ARG A 263 7.97 8.84 8.69
N GLY A 264 8.16 10.16 8.70
CA GLY A 264 9.50 10.75 8.65
C GLY A 264 10.38 10.30 9.81
N ALA A 265 9.85 10.33 11.04
CA ALA A 265 10.61 9.90 12.22
C ALA A 265 10.98 8.41 12.13
N GLN A 266 10.05 7.56 11.69
CA GLN A 266 10.28 6.13 11.46
C GLN A 266 11.37 5.88 10.42
N GLN A 267 11.33 6.58 9.29
CA GLN A 267 12.33 6.45 8.23
C GLN A 267 13.73 6.89 8.67
N ILE A 268 13.82 7.98 9.43
CA ILE A 268 15.11 8.46 9.96
C ILE A 268 15.69 7.45 10.95
N VAL A 269 14.89 6.92 11.89
CA VAL A 269 15.38 5.90 12.82
C VAL A 269 15.82 4.65 12.05
N ARG A 270 15.01 4.16 11.11
CA ARG A 270 15.28 2.91 10.40
C ARG A 270 16.52 2.95 9.52
N HIS A 271 16.68 4.01 8.74
CA HIS A 271 17.65 4.04 7.63
C HIS A 271 18.87 4.92 7.88
N THR A 272 18.98 5.54 9.06
CA THR A 272 20.14 6.38 9.41
C THR A 272 20.86 5.87 10.65
N ALA A 273 22.05 6.41 10.90
CA ALA A 273 22.84 6.12 12.09
C ALA A 273 22.37 6.90 13.35
N TYR A 274 21.09 7.29 13.42
CA TYR A 274 20.53 8.06 14.53
C TYR A 274 20.68 7.32 15.87
N LYS A 275 21.38 7.93 16.82
CA LYS A 275 21.66 7.38 18.16
C LYS A 275 21.00 8.15 19.29
N GLY A 276 20.17 9.16 18.99
CA GLY A 276 19.51 10.00 20.00
C GLY A 276 19.99 11.44 19.96
N GLU A 277 20.51 11.89 18.82
CA GLU A 277 20.92 13.26 18.58
C GLU A 277 19.73 14.21 18.73
N THR A 278 19.99 15.44 19.18
CA THR A 278 18.99 16.49 19.37
C THR A 278 19.41 17.80 18.71
N GLY A 279 18.48 18.74 18.56
CA GLY A 279 18.76 20.07 18.00
C GLY A 279 19.38 20.05 16.60
N GLU A 280 20.46 20.82 16.39
CA GLU A 280 21.14 20.91 15.09
C GLU A 280 21.74 19.59 14.61
N ALA A 281 22.12 18.68 15.53
CA ALA A 281 22.66 17.38 15.15
C ALA A 281 21.57 16.49 14.54
N ALA A 282 20.38 16.47 15.15
CA ALA A 282 19.21 15.80 14.58
C ALA A 282 18.82 16.41 13.23
N ARG A 283 18.81 17.76 13.14
CA ARG A 283 18.55 18.46 11.87
C ARG A 283 19.49 18.04 10.75
N ARG A 284 20.79 17.99 11.04
CA ARG A 284 21.78 17.57 10.05
C ARG A 284 21.55 16.14 9.55
N ILE A 285 21.15 15.20 10.42
CA ILE A 285 20.84 13.83 10.02
C ILE A 285 19.64 13.81 9.07
N VAL A 286 18.57 14.53 9.43
CA VAL A 286 17.37 14.65 8.61
C VAL A 286 17.69 15.27 7.23
N ASP A 287 18.44 16.38 7.21
CA ASP A 287 18.82 17.06 5.98
C ASP A 287 19.66 16.18 5.07
N LEU A 288 20.64 15.44 5.63
CA LEU A 288 21.47 14.52 4.86
C LEU A 288 20.65 13.37 4.26
N TYR A 289 19.72 12.81 5.03
CA TYR A 289 18.82 11.76 4.56
C TYR A 289 17.95 12.26 3.40
N LEU A 290 17.30 13.41 3.57
CA LEU A 290 16.44 13.99 2.54
C LEU A 290 17.25 14.39 1.29
N GLN A 291 18.46 14.94 1.45
CA GLN A 291 19.34 15.26 0.32
C GLN A 291 19.74 14.01 -0.47
N ALA A 292 20.05 12.90 0.21
CA ALA A 292 20.34 11.63 -0.44
C ALA A 292 19.11 11.11 -1.21
N ALA A 293 17.92 11.14 -0.61
CA ALA A 293 16.67 10.76 -1.26
C ALA A 293 16.38 11.62 -2.49
N GLN A 294 16.51 12.95 -2.38
CA GLN A 294 16.27 13.87 -3.51
C GLN A 294 17.28 13.66 -4.64
N SER A 295 18.55 13.44 -4.32
CA SER A 295 19.58 13.17 -5.31
C SER A 295 19.30 11.87 -6.07
N PHE A 296 18.82 10.84 -5.36
CA PHE A 296 18.40 9.57 -5.95
C PHE A 296 17.19 9.75 -6.87
N LEU A 297 16.15 10.44 -6.42
CA LEU A 297 14.92 10.70 -7.18
C LEU A 297 15.13 11.67 -8.37
N ALA A 298 16.14 12.53 -8.31
CA ALA A 298 16.53 13.37 -9.44
C ALA A 298 17.21 12.55 -10.56
N ALA A 299 17.93 11.49 -10.19
CA ALA A 299 18.68 10.64 -11.11
C ALA A 299 17.85 9.47 -11.68
N HIS A 300 16.84 9.00 -10.94
CA HIS A 300 16.05 7.82 -11.30
C HIS A 300 14.55 8.14 -11.30
N GLN A 301 13.80 7.50 -12.18
CA GLN A 301 12.37 7.72 -12.35
C GLN A 301 11.59 6.44 -12.03
N ALA A 302 10.32 6.61 -11.64
CA ALA A 302 9.42 5.48 -11.47
C ALA A 302 8.96 4.98 -12.84
N ASP A 303 9.21 3.70 -13.12
CA ASP A 303 8.83 3.07 -14.39
C ASP A 303 7.37 2.60 -14.38
N HIS A 304 6.84 2.26 -13.21
CA HIS A 304 5.48 1.75 -13.02
C HIS A 304 4.87 2.26 -11.72
N GLY A 305 3.55 2.17 -11.63
CA GLY A 305 2.77 2.53 -10.45
C GLY A 305 1.92 1.34 -10.02
N LEU A 306 1.91 1.07 -8.71
CA LEU A 306 1.10 0.06 -8.07
C LEU A 306 -0.09 0.75 -7.42
N MET A 307 -1.26 0.66 -8.06
CA MET A 307 -2.51 1.19 -7.52
C MET A 307 -2.89 0.41 -6.25
N GLY A 308 -3.30 1.12 -5.20
CA GLY A 308 -3.85 0.55 -3.99
C GLY A 308 -5.22 -0.10 -4.22
N GLN A 309 -5.64 -0.96 -3.31
CA GLN A 309 -6.95 -1.62 -3.36
C GLN A 309 -8.12 -0.63 -3.35
N ASP A 310 -7.91 0.56 -2.79
CA ASP A 310 -8.84 1.69 -2.74
C ASP A 310 -9.03 2.40 -4.09
N GLY A 311 -8.16 2.13 -5.07
CA GLY A 311 -8.19 2.75 -6.39
C GLY A 311 -7.90 4.24 -6.41
N ALA A 312 -7.35 4.79 -5.32
CA ALA A 312 -7.02 6.21 -5.20
C ALA A 312 -5.59 6.46 -4.70
N THR A 313 -5.03 5.55 -3.89
CA THR A 313 -3.62 5.56 -3.55
C THR A 313 -2.78 4.86 -4.61
N CYS A 314 -1.55 5.31 -4.82
CA CYS A 314 -0.58 4.63 -5.69
C CYS A 314 0.80 4.62 -5.04
N LEU A 315 1.53 3.53 -5.22
CA LEU A 315 2.95 3.42 -4.88
C LEU A 315 3.76 3.41 -6.17
N PHE A 316 4.89 4.11 -6.16
CA PHE A 316 5.79 4.24 -7.29
C PHE A 316 7.20 3.84 -6.82
N PRO A 317 7.54 2.55 -6.95
CA PRO A 317 8.88 2.07 -6.61
C PRO A 317 9.90 2.59 -7.63
N VAL A 318 11.05 3.02 -7.11
CA VAL A 318 12.21 3.47 -7.86
C VAL A 318 13.40 2.68 -7.35
N GLU A 319 13.93 1.80 -8.20
CA GLU A 319 15.05 0.93 -7.82
C GLU A 319 16.27 1.24 -8.69
N ALA A 320 17.43 1.41 -8.06
CA ALA A 320 18.70 1.46 -8.78
C ALA A 320 19.86 0.94 -7.93
N ALA A 321 20.57 -0.04 -8.48
CA ALA A 321 21.70 -0.72 -7.82
C ALA A 321 21.35 -1.25 -6.42
N GLN A 322 21.93 -0.66 -5.37
CA GLN A 322 21.73 -1.04 -3.97
C GLN A 322 20.71 -0.19 -3.23
N LEU A 323 20.15 0.85 -3.88
CA LEU A 323 19.20 1.77 -3.27
C LEU A 323 17.80 1.57 -3.85
N HIS A 324 16.83 1.83 -2.98
CA HIS A 324 15.42 1.82 -3.28
C HIS A 324 14.79 3.08 -2.70
N ALA A 325 13.89 3.70 -3.47
CA ALA A 325 12.95 4.68 -2.97
C ALA A 325 11.53 4.25 -3.38
N GLU A 326 10.57 4.47 -2.49
CA GLU A 326 9.16 4.30 -2.80
C GLU A 326 8.46 5.64 -2.60
N LEU A 327 7.89 6.17 -3.68
CA LEU A 327 7.00 7.32 -3.59
C LEU A 327 5.57 6.84 -3.41
N GLN A 328 4.80 7.54 -2.59
CA GLN A 328 3.37 7.32 -2.45
C GLN A 328 2.62 8.53 -2.96
N MET A 329 1.59 8.29 -3.77
CA MET A 329 0.55 9.26 -4.06
C MET A 329 -0.68 8.92 -3.21
N SER A 330 -1.10 9.85 -2.36
CA SER A 330 -2.32 9.70 -1.57
C SER A 330 -3.58 10.01 -2.39
N SER A 331 -4.75 9.68 -1.85
CA SER A 331 -6.04 9.89 -2.50
C SER A 331 -6.41 11.36 -2.77
N ASN A 332 -5.71 12.31 -2.14
CA ASN A 332 -5.81 13.76 -2.42
C ASN A 332 -4.72 14.25 -3.41
N GLY A 333 -3.95 13.35 -4.00
CA GLY A 333 -2.95 13.66 -5.02
C GLY A 333 -1.62 14.18 -4.48
N VAL A 334 -1.35 14.12 -3.17
CA VAL A 334 -0.04 14.48 -2.60
C VAL A 334 0.95 13.34 -2.89
N ILE A 335 2.10 13.68 -3.46
CA ILE A 335 3.21 12.74 -3.71
C ILE A 335 4.26 12.93 -2.62
N SER A 336 4.45 11.91 -1.80
CA SER A 336 5.40 11.90 -0.68
C SER A 336 6.38 10.74 -0.78
N LEU A 337 7.47 10.84 -0.04
CA LEU A 337 8.40 9.74 0.17
C LEU A 337 7.80 8.77 1.20
N ASN A 338 7.55 7.54 0.77
CA ASN A 338 7.11 6.46 1.65
C ASN A 338 8.29 5.72 2.26
N ASP A 339 9.29 5.32 1.48
CA ASP A 339 10.47 4.63 1.97
C ASP A 339 11.71 5.05 1.18
N PHE A 340 12.87 5.14 1.83
CA PHE A 340 14.15 5.28 1.14
C PHE A 340 15.29 4.69 1.96
N GLY A 341 16.07 3.82 1.32
CA GLY A 341 17.21 3.18 1.96
C GLY A 341 17.88 2.14 1.06
N THR A 342 18.63 1.25 1.68
CA THR A 342 19.25 0.11 0.99
C THR A 342 18.19 -0.93 0.63
N ARG A 343 18.32 -1.52 -0.55
CA ARG A 343 17.41 -2.56 -1.02
C ARG A 343 17.36 -3.73 -0.02
N PRO A 344 16.17 -4.14 0.45
CA PRO A 344 16.03 -5.36 1.23
C PRO A 344 16.51 -6.55 0.38
N ALA A 345 17.25 -7.49 0.97
CA ALA A 345 17.62 -8.72 0.28
C ALA A 345 16.33 -9.41 -0.20
N SER A 346 16.25 -9.70 -1.50
CA SER A 346 15.11 -10.41 -2.08
C SER A 346 14.91 -11.71 -1.29
N PRO A 347 13.69 -12.02 -0.81
CA PRO A 347 13.47 -13.29 -0.12
C PRO A 347 13.83 -14.41 -1.09
N ALA A 348 14.85 -15.20 -0.71
CA ALA A 348 15.32 -16.31 -1.52
C ALA A 348 14.12 -17.19 -1.87
N ALA A 349 13.87 -17.37 -3.17
CA ALA A 349 12.88 -18.31 -3.65
C ALA A 349 13.17 -19.66 -2.97
N THR A 350 12.26 -20.09 -2.11
CA THR A 350 12.31 -21.41 -1.49
C THR A 350 12.21 -22.44 -2.62
N VAL A 351 13.37 -22.92 -3.08
CA VAL A 351 13.44 -24.04 -4.02
C VAL A 351 12.80 -25.22 -3.29
N PRO A 352 11.71 -25.81 -3.81
CA PRO A 352 11.13 -26.99 -3.19
C PRO A 352 12.20 -28.09 -3.26
N ALA A 353 12.51 -28.66 -2.09
CA ALA A 353 13.39 -29.80 -1.97
C ALA A 353 12.89 -30.91 -2.90
N VAL A 354 13.72 -31.26 -3.88
CA VAL A 354 13.54 -32.47 -4.67
C VAL A 354 13.70 -33.63 -3.70
N THR A 355 12.60 -34.29 -3.39
CA THR A 355 12.61 -35.58 -2.69
C THR A 355 13.23 -36.59 -3.66
N GLU A 356 14.54 -36.81 -3.55
CA GLU A 356 15.18 -37.99 -4.14
C GLU A 356 14.53 -39.23 -3.53
N GLY A 357 13.85 -40.01 -4.37
CA GLY A 357 13.24 -41.28 -3.99
C GLY A 357 14.31 -42.31 -3.63
N PRO A 358 14.01 -43.25 -2.72
CA PRO A 358 14.99 -44.22 -2.25
C PRO A 358 15.41 -45.17 -3.38
N SER A 359 16.72 -45.19 -3.61
CA SER A 359 17.46 -46.16 -4.40
C SER A 359 17.20 -47.59 -3.88
N MET A 360 16.61 -48.43 -4.73
CA MET A 360 16.62 -49.88 -4.57
C MET A 360 17.99 -50.43 -5.02
N GLU A 361 18.88 -50.70 -4.06
CA GLU A 361 19.99 -51.65 -4.22
C GLU A 361 19.85 -52.68 -3.08
N GLN A 362 19.29 -53.85 -3.40
CA GLN A 362 20.04 -55.10 -3.52
C GLN A 362 20.63 -55.60 -2.19
N GLU A 363 19.83 -56.33 -1.44
CA GLU A 363 20.30 -57.20 -0.35
C GLU A 363 20.21 -58.65 -0.85
N ASN A 364 21.37 -59.28 -1.02
CA ASN A 364 21.53 -60.68 -1.39
C ASN A 364 22.53 -61.32 -0.41
N ALA A 365 22.17 -62.50 0.09
CA ALA A 365 22.95 -63.45 0.90
C ALA A 365 23.04 -63.20 2.42
N LEU A 366 22.26 -63.96 3.21
CA LEU A 366 22.59 -65.33 3.67
C LEU A 366 21.39 -66.02 4.30
#